data_AF-K1ZER3-F1
#
_entry.id   AF-K1ZER3-F1
#
_cell.length_a   1.000
_cell.length_b   1.000
_cell.length_c   1.000
_cell.angle_alpha   90.00
_cell.angle_beta   90.00
_cell.angle_gamma   90.00
#
_symmetry.space_group_name_H-M   'P 1'
#
loop_
_entity.id
_entity.type
_entity.pdbx_description
1 polymer ?
#
loop_
_entity_poly.entity_id
_entity_poly.type
_entity_poly.pdbx_seq_one_letter_code
_entity_poly.pdbx_strand_id
1 'polypeptide(L)'
;MEGENKNTQPVQETPQATPETQTPPNTEPSIPQDEKVLSILAYASIGFLLPLILKPGNKTCQFHAKQGAAMFIVSFFTLILLAAIPMLGSLLFLGFVALTAIAMFQAFSGKEWKIPVIGDMAMKIDLNALAMTSTIKKEKTDESQQETK
;
A
#
# COMPACT_ATOMS: atom_id res chain seq x y z
N MET A 1 -77.78 21.53 7.29
CA MET A 1 -76.53 20.96 7.83
C MET A 1 -75.43 21.35 6.85
N GLU A 2 -74.79 22.45 7.17
CA GLU A 2 -73.86 23.22 6.33
C GLU A 2 -72.42 22.69 6.48
N GLY A 3 -71.66 22.72 5.39
CA GLY A 3 -70.33 23.35 5.31
C GLY A 3 -69.10 22.76 6.02
N GLU A 4 -67.98 22.84 5.30
CA GLU A 4 -66.60 23.09 5.79
C GLU A 4 -65.55 21.96 5.62
N ASN A 5 -64.79 22.13 4.54
CA ASN A 5 -63.37 21.84 4.30
C ASN A 5 -62.46 21.98 5.54
N LYS A 6 -61.51 21.05 5.74
CA LYS A 6 -60.13 21.42 6.11
C LYS A 6 -59.10 20.35 5.76
N ASN A 7 -58.37 20.66 4.69
CA ASN A 7 -56.94 20.43 4.52
C ASN A 7 -56.15 20.43 5.86
N THR A 8 -55.12 19.56 5.97
CA THR A 8 -53.70 19.88 6.25
C THR A 8 -53.01 18.71 6.96
N GLN A 9 -52.28 17.88 6.20
CA GLN A 9 -51.19 17.06 6.74
C GLN A 9 -49.92 17.91 6.72
N PRO A 10 -49.08 17.90 7.78
CA PRO A 10 -47.81 18.61 7.78
C PRO A 10 -46.77 17.86 6.94
N VAL A 11 -46.09 18.61 6.08
CA VAL A 11 -44.87 18.21 5.37
C VAL A 11 -43.76 17.96 6.39
N GLN A 12 -43.04 16.84 6.26
CA GLN A 12 -41.68 16.76 6.80
C GLN A 12 -40.78 15.95 5.86
N GLU A 13 -39.71 16.61 5.43
CA GLU A 13 -38.78 16.22 4.38
C GLU A 13 -37.82 15.10 4.82
N THR A 14 -37.50 14.25 3.85
CA THR A 14 -36.48 13.19 3.81
C THR A 14 -35.09 13.67 4.25
N PRO A 15 -34.33 12.84 4.99
CA PRO A 15 -32.97 12.50 4.50
C PRO A 15 -32.86 11.08 3.95
N GLN A 16 -32.24 11.01 2.78
CA GLN A 16 -32.19 9.93 1.81
C GLN A 16 -31.19 8.85 2.27
N ALA A 17 -31.67 7.66 2.61
CA ALA A 17 -30.82 6.52 2.95
C ALA A 17 -30.14 5.96 1.68
N THR A 18 -28.81 5.93 1.71
CA THR A 18 -27.94 5.28 0.72
C THR A 18 -28.24 3.77 0.63
N PRO A 19 -28.32 3.16 -0.57
CA PRO A 19 -28.66 1.75 -0.71
C PRO A 19 -27.52 0.86 -0.22
N GLU A 20 -27.78 0.09 0.83
CA GLU A 20 -26.93 -1.01 1.28
C GLU A 20 -26.84 -2.07 0.17
N THR A 21 -25.64 -2.24 -0.39
CA THR A 21 -25.34 -3.35 -1.30
C THR A 21 -24.97 -4.58 -0.48
N GLN A 22 -25.90 -5.52 -0.39
CA GLN A 22 -25.64 -6.88 0.07
C GLN A 22 -24.67 -7.58 -0.90
N THR A 23 -23.59 -8.20 -0.39
CA THR A 23 -22.74 -9.11 -1.17
C THR A 23 -22.57 -10.42 -0.38
N PRO A 24 -22.71 -11.61 -1.02
CA PRO A 24 -22.91 -12.90 -0.36
C PRO A 24 -21.67 -13.44 0.38
N PRO A 25 -21.86 -14.41 1.30
CA PRO A 25 -20.84 -14.89 2.23
C PRO A 25 -19.95 -15.97 1.60
N ASN A 26 -18.79 -15.58 1.06
CA ASN A 26 -17.60 -16.43 1.05
C ASN A 26 -16.36 -15.58 0.71
N THR A 27 -15.86 -14.82 1.68
CA THR A 27 -14.72 -13.93 1.45
C THR A 27 -13.70 -14.19 2.55
N GLU A 28 -12.58 -14.84 2.20
CA GLU A 28 -11.35 -14.73 3.00
C GLU A 28 -11.16 -13.24 3.36
N PRO A 29 -10.74 -12.89 4.57
CA PRO A 29 -10.58 -11.50 4.98
C PRO A 29 -9.62 -10.80 4.02
N SER A 30 -10.16 -10.01 3.10
CA SER A 30 -9.41 -9.37 2.04
C SER A 30 -9.04 -7.96 2.48
N ILE A 31 -7.74 -7.63 2.49
CA ILE A 31 -7.28 -6.27 2.82
C ILE A 31 -7.88 -5.21 1.86
N PRO A 32 -8.00 -3.94 2.30
CA PRO A 32 -8.48 -2.84 1.46
C PRO A 32 -7.78 -2.74 0.10
N GLN A 33 -8.51 -2.32 -0.93
CA GLN A 33 -8.02 -2.29 -2.32
C GLN A 33 -6.80 -1.37 -2.50
N ASP A 34 -6.80 -0.21 -1.87
CA ASP A 34 -5.69 0.74 -1.89
C ASP A 34 -4.42 0.13 -1.29
N GLU A 35 -4.55 -0.64 -0.21
CA GLU A 35 -3.43 -1.35 0.43
C GLU A 35 -2.89 -2.47 -0.44
N LYS A 36 -3.76 -3.20 -1.15
CA LYS A 36 -3.33 -4.20 -2.16
C LYS A 36 -2.52 -3.54 -3.27
N VAL A 37 -3.04 -2.46 -3.85
CA VAL A 37 -2.38 -1.76 -4.95
C VAL A 37 -1.02 -1.23 -4.50
N LEU A 38 -0.94 -0.56 -3.34
CA LEU A 38 0.32 -0.07 -2.81
C LEU A 38 1.32 -1.19 -2.50
N SER A 39 0.85 -2.32 -1.98
CA SER A 39 1.69 -3.48 -1.68
C SER A 39 2.24 -4.14 -2.95
N ILE A 40 1.47 -4.22 -4.02
CA ILE A 40 1.93 -4.74 -5.33
C ILE A 40 2.95 -3.78 -5.94
N LEU A 41 2.66 -2.48 -5.94
CA LEU A 41 3.54 -1.45 -6.48
C LEU A 41 4.89 -1.42 -5.75
N ALA A 42 4.95 -1.91 -4.51
CA ALA A 42 6.19 -2.01 -3.76
C ALA A 42 7.29 -2.80 -4.49
N TYR A 43 6.91 -3.76 -5.34
CA TYR A 43 7.84 -4.61 -6.10
C TYR A 43 8.23 -4.03 -7.46
N ALA A 44 7.67 -2.88 -7.85
CA ALA A 44 7.98 -2.23 -9.11
C ALA A 44 9.16 -1.26 -8.96
N SER A 45 10.39 -1.77 -8.96
CA SER A 45 11.63 -0.98 -8.87
C SER A 45 11.61 0.03 -7.70
N ILE A 46 11.52 1.34 -8.00
CA ILE A 46 11.47 2.40 -6.99
C ILE A 46 10.10 2.53 -6.28
N GLY A 47 9.11 1.76 -6.72
CA GLY A 47 7.73 1.79 -6.23
C GLY A 47 7.57 1.46 -4.76
N PHE A 48 8.55 0.83 -4.11
CA PHE A 48 8.55 0.60 -2.66
C PHE A 48 8.43 1.87 -1.81
N LEU A 49 8.78 3.03 -2.37
CA LEU A 49 8.59 4.32 -1.70
C LEU A 49 7.11 4.69 -1.54
N LEU A 50 6.22 4.21 -2.42
CA LEU A 50 4.80 4.54 -2.39
C LEU A 50 4.11 4.05 -1.10
N PRO A 51 4.12 2.74 -0.76
CA PRO A 51 3.59 2.27 0.51
C PRO A 51 4.32 2.87 1.72
N LEU A 52 5.64 3.13 1.60
CA LEU A 52 6.43 3.72 2.68
C LEU A 52 5.92 5.12 3.08
N ILE A 53 5.59 5.96 2.09
CA ILE A 53 5.16 7.35 2.29
C ILE A 53 3.64 7.43 2.52
N LEU A 54 2.85 6.69 1.75
CA LEU A 54 1.37 6.82 1.75
C LEU A 54 0.69 5.99 2.84
N LYS A 55 1.33 4.92 3.32
CA LYS A 55 0.81 4.03 4.37
C LYS A 55 1.87 3.75 5.45
N PRO A 56 2.42 4.77 6.14
CA PRO A 56 3.49 4.62 7.13
C PRO A 56 3.11 3.73 8.32
N GLY A 57 1.83 3.71 8.73
CA GLY A 57 1.33 2.93 9.85
C GLY A 57 0.80 1.53 9.50
N ASN A 58 0.68 1.17 8.22
CA ASN A 58 0.10 -0.11 7.82
C ASN A 58 1.19 -1.19 7.75
N LYS A 59 1.08 -2.22 8.59
CA LYS A 59 2.09 -3.28 8.72
C LYS A 59 2.34 -4.04 7.41
N THR A 60 1.29 -4.36 6.67
CA THR A 60 1.37 -5.13 5.42
C THR A 60 1.97 -4.30 4.28
N CYS A 61 1.54 -3.04 4.12
CA CYS A 61 2.17 -2.12 3.19
C CYS A 61 3.67 -1.92 3.51
N GLN A 62 4.02 -1.78 4.80
CA GLN A 62 5.41 -1.63 5.24
C GLN A 62 6.24 -2.90 5.02
N PHE A 63 5.66 -4.07 5.22
CA PHE A 63 6.30 -5.35 4.92
C PHE A 63 6.67 -5.43 3.43
N HIS A 64 5.71 -5.18 2.54
CA HIS A 64 5.96 -5.21 1.10
C HIS A 64 6.88 -4.08 0.65
N ALA A 65 6.84 -2.90 1.29
CA ALA A 65 7.79 -1.81 1.06
C ALA A 65 9.24 -2.24 1.36
N LYS A 66 9.49 -2.82 2.53
CA LYS A 66 10.84 -3.28 2.93
C LYS A 66 11.36 -4.38 2.02
N GLN A 67 10.52 -5.34 1.67
CA GLN A 67 10.90 -6.41 0.75
C GLN A 67 11.11 -5.91 -0.69
N GLY A 68 10.31 -4.93 -1.14
CA GLY A 68 10.47 -4.23 -2.41
C GLY A 68 11.80 -3.47 -2.49
N ALA A 69 12.18 -2.77 -1.41
CA ALA A 69 13.48 -2.08 -1.31
C ALA A 69 14.66 -3.06 -1.44
N ALA A 70 14.58 -4.23 -0.79
CA ALA A 70 15.59 -5.27 -0.92
C ALA A 70 15.66 -5.84 -2.35
N MET A 71 14.50 -6.10 -2.97
CA MET A 71 14.42 -6.55 -4.37
C MET A 71 14.99 -5.52 -5.35
N PHE A 72 14.78 -4.23 -5.10
CA PHE A 72 15.37 -3.16 -5.89
C PHE A 72 16.90 -3.18 -5.82
N ILE A 73 17.48 -3.37 -4.63
CA ILE A 73 18.95 -3.53 -4.48
C ILE A 73 19.45 -4.75 -5.23
N VAL A 74 18.78 -5.91 -5.09
CA VAL A 74 19.13 -7.16 -5.79
C VAL A 74 19.08 -6.98 -7.31
N SER A 75 18.15 -6.17 -7.82
CA SER A 75 18.02 -5.92 -9.26
C SER A 75 19.30 -5.34 -9.89
N PHE A 76 20.03 -4.47 -9.19
CA PHE A 76 21.30 -3.92 -9.68
C PHE A 76 22.35 -5.01 -9.88
N PHE A 77 22.50 -5.92 -8.90
CA PHE A 77 23.43 -7.05 -9.02
C PHE A 77 23.03 -7.97 -10.17
N THR A 78 21.75 -8.29 -10.30
CA THR A 78 21.23 -9.11 -11.41
C THR A 78 21.54 -8.48 -12.77
N LEU A 79 21.34 -7.17 -12.93
CA LEU A 79 21.63 -6.46 -14.17
C LEU A 79 23.13 -6.37 -14.48
N ILE A 80 23.97 -6.17 -13.47
CA ILE A 80 25.43 -6.19 -13.63
C ILE A 80 25.90 -7.57 -14.10
N LEU A 81 25.39 -8.65 -13.50
CA LEU A 81 25.73 -10.03 -13.90
C LEU A 81 25.22 -10.35 -15.31
N LEU A 82 24.03 -9.86 -15.67
CA LEU A 82 23.48 -9.97 -17.04
C LEU A 82 24.39 -9.31 -18.08
N ALA A 83 24.94 -8.14 -17.77
CA ALA A 83 25.86 -7.44 -18.66
C ALA A 83 27.24 -8.11 -18.72
N ALA A 84 27.75 -8.61 -17.58
CA ALA A 84 29.09 -9.19 -17.50
C ALA A 84 29.18 -10.62 -18.06
N ILE A 85 28.18 -11.46 -17.80
CA ILE A 85 28.15 -12.88 -18.21
C ILE A 85 26.74 -13.20 -18.75
N PRO A 86 26.45 -12.94 -20.04
CA PRO A 86 25.09 -13.00 -20.57
C PRO A 86 24.35 -14.32 -20.34
N MET A 87 25.04 -15.46 -20.47
CA MET A 87 24.41 -16.77 -20.28
C MET A 87 23.97 -16.99 -18.82
N LEU A 88 24.86 -16.76 -17.85
CA LEU A 88 24.53 -16.93 -16.43
C LEU A 88 23.54 -15.86 -15.96
N GLY A 89 23.76 -14.61 -16.36
CA GLY A 89 22.91 -13.51 -15.96
C GLY A 89 21.51 -13.57 -16.55
N SER A 90 21.31 -14.16 -17.74
CA SER A 90 19.96 -14.38 -18.28
C SER A 90 19.14 -15.38 -17.45
N LEU A 91 19.79 -16.45 -16.96
CA LEU A 91 19.17 -17.41 -16.06
C LEU A 91 18.79 -16.77 -14.71
N LEU A 92 19.70 -15.97 -14.14
CA LEU A 92 19.44 -15.23 -12.90
C LEU A 92 18.33 -14.19 -13.06
N PHE A 93 18.32 -13.48 -14.20
CA PHE A 93 17.28 -12.50 -14.51
C PHE A 93 15.91 -13.16 -14.63
N LEU A 94 15.81 -14.32 -15.29
CA LEU A 94 14.57 -15.08 -15.37
C LEU A 94 14.06 -15.50 -13.98
N GLY A 95 14.96 -16.01 -13.12
CA GLY A 95 14.63 -16.34 -11.73
C GLY A 95 14.17 -15.12 -10.93
N PHE A 96 14.83 -13.97 -11.10
CA PHE A 96 14.45 -12.71 -10.46
C PHE A 96 13.05 -12.24 -10.88
N VAL A 97 12.71 -12.32 -12.17
CA VAL A 97 11.38 -11.97 -12.69
C VAL A 97 10.31 -12.90 -12.09
N ALA A 98 10.56 -14.21 -12.08
CA ALA A 98 9.63 -15.18 -11.48
C ALA A 98 9.40 -14.92 -9.98
N LEU A 99 10.47 -14.63 -9.25
CA LEU A 99 10.39 -14.32 -7.82
C LEU A 99 9.60 -13.03 -7.55
N THR A 100 9.81 -12.01 -8.39
CA THR A 100 9.05 -10.75 -8.34
C THR A 100 7.55 -11.01 -8.57
N ALA A 101 7.20 -11.83 -9.56
CA ALA A 101 5.80 -12.18 -9.83
C ALA A 101 5.14 -12.91 -8.65
N ILE A 102 5.83 -13.87 -8.02
CA ILE A 102 5.34 -14.56 -6.83
C ILE A 102 5.13 -13.56 -5.68
N ALA A 103 6.08 -12.66 -5.46
CA ALA A 103 5.97 -11.65 -4.41
C ALA A 103 4.78 -10.70 -4.65
N MET A 104 4.55 -10.27 -5.89
CA MET A 104 3.38 -9.47 -6.28
C MET A 104 2.07 -10.23 -6.09
N PHE A 105 2.02 -11.53 -6.41
CA PHE A 105 0.84 -12.37 -6.18
C PHE A 105 0.51 -12.51 -4.68
N GLN A 106 1.53 -12.67 -3.84
CA GLN A 106 1.35 -12.70 -2.39
C GLN A 106 0.87 -11.35 -1.86
N ALA A 107 1.39 -10.24 -2.38
CA ALA A 107 0.91 -8.89 -2.05
C ALA A 107 -0.53 -8.66 -2.47
N PHE A 108 -0.92 -9.10 -3.67
CA PHE A 108 -2.31 -9.08 -4.14
C PHE A 108 -3.25 -9.88 -3.22
N SER A 109 -2.75 -11.00 -2.69
CA SER A 109 -3.46 -11.84 -1.72
C SER A 109 -3.45 -11.28 -0.30
N GLY A 110 -2.77 -10.16 -0.04
CA GLY A 110 -2.61 -9.59 1.31
C GLY A 110 -1.73 -10.43 2.25
N LYS A 111 -0.88 -11.31 1.70
CA LYS A 111 -0.03 -12.24 2.46
C LYS A 111 1.39 -11.68 2.59
N GLU A 112 1.87 -11.58 3.83
CA GLU A 112 3.23 -11.17 4.16
C GLU A 112 4.23 -12.32 3.95
N TRP A 113 4.42 -12.71 2.69
CA TRP A 113 5.36 -13.78 2.33
C TRP A 113 6.78 -13.28 2.25
N LYS A 114 7.64 -13.85 3.09
CA LYS A 114 9.08 -13.58 3.07
C LYS A 114 9.73 -14.35 1.93
N ILE A 115 10.39 -13.64 1.05
CA ILE A 115 11.24 -14.25 0.02
C ILE A 115 12.37 -15.02 0.73
N PRO A 116 12.55 -16.33 0.48
CA PRO A 116 13.67 -17.08 1.05
C PRO A 116 15.01 -16.42 0.67
N VAL A 117 16.00 -16.46 1.57
CA VAL A 117 17.35 -15.87 1.42
C VAL A 117 17.39 -14.33 1.47
N ILE A 118 16.41 -13.62 0.89
CA ILE A 118 16.38 -12.14 0.83
C ILE A 118 15.53 -11.53 1.95
N GLY A 119 14.47 -12.23 2.38
CA GLY A 119 13.48 -11.73 3.34
C GLY A 119 14.09 -11.37 4.68
N ASP A 120 15.04 -12.15 5.19
CA ASP A 120 15.69 -11.85 6.46
C ASP A 120 16.61 -10.62 6.40
N MET A 121 17.18 -10.31 5.23
CA MET A 121 17.92 -9.07 5.00
C MET A 121 16.96 -7.88 4.89
N ALA A 122 15.85 -8.04 4.16
CA ALA A 122 14.84 -7.01 3.98
C ALA A 122 14.23 -6.54 5.31
N MET A 123 13.95 -7.48 6.22
CA MET A 123 13.34 -7.16 7.52
C MET A 123 14.29 -6.43 8.48
N LYS A 124 15.59 -6.41 8.20
CA LYS A 124 16.59 -5.64 8.97
C LYS A 124 16.75 -4.20 8.48
N ILE A 125 16.16 -3.83 7.36
CA ILE A 125 16.22 -2.46 6.84
C ILE A 125 15.31 -1.57 7.68
N ASP A 126 15.89 -0.62 8.40
CA ASP A 126 15.15 0.43 9.10
C ASP A 126 14.76 1.55 8.13
N LEU A 127 13.59 1.40 7.50
CA LEU A 127 13.00 2.45 6.66
C LEU A 127 12.26 3.52 7.48
N ASN A 128 12.11 3.36 8.80
CA ASN A 128 11.39 4.33 9.63
C ASN A 128 12.16 5.65 9.71
N ALA A 129 13.50 5.62 9.62
CA ALA A 129 14.33 6.82 9.56
C ALA A 129 13.98 7.74 8.38
N LEU A 130 13.57 7.16 7.24
CA LEU A 130 13.14 7.93 6.07
C LEU A 130 11.73 8.52 6.25
N ALA A 131 10.85 7.80 6.95
CA ALA A 131 9.48 8.25 7.21
C ALA A 131 9.40 9.31 8.33
N MET A 132 10.14 9.14 9.44
CA MET A 132 10.09 10.05 10.61
C MET A 132 10.70 11.44 10.33
N THR A 133 11.66 11.52 9.42
CA THR A 133 12.21 12.82 9.00
C THR A 133 11.13 13.75 8.41
N SER A 134 10.07 13.18 7.81
CA SER A 134 8.94 13.96 7.28
C SER A 134 7.98 14.45 8.37
N THR A 135 7.76 13.66 9.42
CA THR A 135 6.88 14.02 10.54
C THR A 135 7.50 15.13 11.40
N ILE A 136 8.80 15.03 11.72
CA ILE A 136 9.51 16.02 12.55
C ILE A 136 9.63 17.38 11.84
N LYS A 137 9.80 17.39 10.51
CA LYS A 137 9.88 18.65 9.76
C LYS A 137 8.54 19.39 9.72
N LYS A 138 7.41 18.66 9.69
CA LYS A 138 6.08 19.26 9.65
C LYS A 138 5.72 19.94 10.99
N GLU A 139 5.98 19.26 12.11
CA GLU A 139 5.71 19.78 13.46
C GLU A 139 6.49 21.06 13.77
N LYS A 140 7.80 21.10 13.48
CA LYS A 140 8.62 22.31 13.68
C LYS A 140 8.25 23.48 12.77
N THR A 141 7.72 23.21 11.58
CA THR A 141 7.32 24.28 10.64
C THR A 141 6.03 24.94 11.12
N ASP A 142 5.08 24.17 11.64
CA ASP A 142 3.80 24.67 12.14
C ASP A 142 3.98 25.44 13.48
N GLU A 143 4.88 25.02 14.37
CA GLU A 143 5.19 25.74 15.61
C GLU A 143 5.87 27.11 15.36
N SER A 144 6.82 27.19 14.42
CA SER A 144 7.53 28.45 14.11
C SER A 144 6.63 29.55 13.53
N GLN A 145 5.53 29.16 12.87
CA GLN A 145 4.56 30.07 12.27
C GLN A 145 3.48 30.52 13.27
N GLN A 146 3.37 29.85 14.42
CA GLN A 146 2.42 30.18 15.48
C GLN A 146 3.01 31.15 16.51
N GLU A 147 4.34 31.21 16.67
CA GLU A 147 5.02 32.18 17.56
C GLU A 147 5.27 33.57 16.94
N THR A 148 4.96 33.77 15.65
CA THR A 148 5.16 35.06 14.94
C THR A 148 3.88 35.84 14.63
N LYS A 149 2.73 35.45 15.21
CA LYS A 149 1.48 36.21 15.20
C LYS A 149 1.12 36.70 16.59
#